data_AF-A0A2N3C6F2-F1
#
_entry.id   AF-A0A2N3C6F2-F1
#
_cell.length_a   1.000
_cell.length_b   1.000
_cell.length_c   1.000
_cell.angle_alpha   90.00
_cell.angle_beta   90.00
_cell.angle_gamma   90.00
#
_symmetry.space_group_name_H-M   'P 1'
#
loop_
_entity.id
_entity.type
_entity.pdbx_description
1 polymer ?
#
loop_
_entity_poly.entity_id
_entity_poly.type
_entity_poly.pdbx_seq_one_letter_code
_entity_poly.pdbx_strand_id
1 'polypeptide(L)'
;MIDAPEAPLPVTQESLARAIGQRYLQYALSTIMDRALPDARDGLKPVHRRILYAMRELRLSSSGAFRKSAKISGDVMGNYHPHGDAAIYDAMARLAQDFAVRYPLVDGQGNFGNIDGDNPAASRYTEARLTAAAEALMEGLDEDAVDFRPNYDGTLTEPVVLPAAFPNLLANGSSGIAVGMATNIPPHNIDELIAACLHLIKAPG
;
A
#
# COMPACT_ATOMS: atom_id res chain seq x y z
N MET A 1 22.68 42.72 -1.71
CA MET A 1 22.55 42.02 -2.99
C MET A 1 21.06 41.95 -3.25
N ILE A 2 20.56 42.76 -4.19
CA ILE A 2 19.12 42.88 -4.46
C ILE A 2 18.79 41.73 -5.42
N ASP A 3 17.90 40.83 -5.01
CA ASP A 3 17.44 39.74 -5.88
C ASP A 3 16.90 40.33 -7.18
N ALA A 4 17.43 39.83 -8.30
CA ALA A 4 16.90 40.18 -9.61
C ALA A 4 15.44 39.70 -9.71
N PRO A 5 14.55 40.46 -10.35
CA PRO A 5 13.18 40.02 -10.56
C PRO A 5 13.18 38.70 -11.33
N GLU A 6 12.54 37.69 -10.75
CA GLU A 6 12.38 36.37 -11.34
C GLU A 6 11.75 36.51 -12.73
N ALA A 7 12.42 35.99 -13.76
CA ALA A 7 11.93 36.10 -15.13
C ALA A 7 10.53 35.47 -15.22
N PRO A 8 9.56 36.11 -15.91
CA PRO A 8 8.24 35.53 -16.06
C PRO A 8 8.37 34.13 -16.66
N LEU A 9 7.74 33.14 -16.03
CA LEU A 9 7.69 31.78 -16.54
C LEU A 9 7.23 31.82 -18.01
N PRO A 10 7.87 31.07 -18.92
CA PRO A 10 7.54 31.12 -20.34
C PRO A 10 6.06 30.76 -20.54
N VAL A 11 5.29 31.70 -21.09
CA VAL A 11 3.88 31.49 -21.41
C VAL A 11 3.80 30.58 -22.63
N THR A 12 3.52 29.30 -22.40
CA THR A 12 3.30 28.33 -23.48
C THR A 12 1.87 28.46 -24.00
N GLN A 13 1.70 28.78 -25.29
CA GLN A 13 0.40 28.70 -25.95
C GLN A 13 0.12 27.25 -26.36
N GLU A 14 -0.96 26.66 -25.84
CA GLU A 14 -1.44 25.34 -26.24
C GLU A 14 -2.97 25.33 -26.39
N SER A 15 -3.50 24.46 -27.26
CA SER A 15 -4.95 24.32 -27.40
C SER A 15 -5.57 23.73 -26.12
N LEU A 16 -6.74 24.22 -25.72
CA LEU A 16 -7.48 23.73 -24.56
C LEU A 16 -7.71 22.21 -24.61
N ALA A 17 -8.08 21.68 -25.78
CA ALA A 17 -8.31 20.24 -25.96
C ALA A 17 -7.07 19.41 -25.65
N ARG A 18 -5.89 19.85 -26.11
CA ARG A 18 -4.60 19.20 -25.80
C ARG A 18 -4.27 19.30 -24.31
N ALA A 19 -4.41 20.49 -23.73
CA ALA A 19 -4.11 20.74 -22.32
C ALA A 19 -4.96 19.85 -21.39
N ILE A 20 -6.28 19.81 -21.62
CA ILE A 20 -7.20 18.99 -20.83
C ILE A 20 -6.95 17.50 -21.09
N GLY A 21 -6.80 17.09 -22.35
CA GLY A 21 -6.57 15.69 -22.71
C GLY A 21 -5.32 15.11 -22.05
N GLN A 22 -4.20 15.85 -22.09
CA GLN A 22 -2.95 15.41 -21.47
C GLN A 22 -3.06 15.34 -19.93
N ARG A 23 -3.59 16.39 -19.29
CA ARG A 23 -3.74 16.42 -17.82
C ARG A 23 -4.70 15.35 -17.31
N TYR A 24 -5.81 15.15 -18.01
CA TYR A 24 -6.78 14.11 -17.69
C TYR A 24 -6.17 12.71 -17.84
N LEU A 25 -5.47 12.45 -18.95
CA LEU A 25 -4.80 11.17 -19.17
C LEU A 25 -3.76 10.88 -18.08
N GLN A 26 -2.94 11.86 -17.72
CA GLN A 26 -1.92 11.71 -16.67
C GLN A 26 -2.56 11.40 -15.31
N TYR A 27 -3.63 12.11 -14.94
CA TYR A 27 -4.41 11.83 -13.74
C TYR A 27 -5.05 10.44 -13.76
N ALA A 28 -5.64 10.04 -14.89
CA ALA A 28 -6.29 8.74 -15.05
C ALA A 28 -5.29 7.60 -14.89
N LEU A 29 -4.16 7.67 -15.59
CA LEU A 29 -3.10 6.66 -15.50
C LEU A 29 -2.53 6.56 -14.09
N SER A 30 -2.21 7.69 -13.45
CA SER A 30 -1.72 7.67 -12.07
C SER A 30 -2.76 7.09 -11.10
N THR A 31 -4.05 7.38 -11.29
CA THR A 31 -5.10 6.82 -10.44
C THR A 31 -5.25 5.30 -10.62
N ILE A 32 -5.14 4.81 -11.86
CA ILE A 32 -5.23 3.38 -12.18
C ILE A 32 -4.01 2.62 -11.63
N MET A 33 -2.80 3.09 -11.94
CA MET A 33 -1.55 2.38 -11.68
C MET A 33 -1.06 2.55 -10.23
N ASP A 34 -1.20 3.75 -9.65
CA ASP A 34 -0.51 4.10 -8.40
C ASP A 34 -1.45 4.29 -7.20
N ARG A 35 -2.76 4.03 -7.36
CA ARG A 35 -3.73 4.30 -6.29
C ARG A 35 -4.82 3.25 -6.14
N ALA A 36 -5.63 3.06 -7.17
CA ALA A 36 -6.94 2.42 -7.01
C ALA A 36 -6.88 0.89 -7.07
N LEU A 37 -6.04 0.33 -7.94
CA LEU A 37 -5.98 -1.10 -8.20
C LEU A 37 -4.80 -1.76 -7.47
N PRO A 38 -4.94 -3.01 -7.00
CA PRO A 38 -3.81 -3.78 -6.49
C PRO A 38 -2.91 -4.28 -7.62
N ASP A 39 -1.65 -4.56 -7.32
CA ASP A 39 -0.80 -5.36 -8.22
C ASP A 39 -1.20 -6.84 -8.13
N ALA A 40 -1.25 -7.54 -9.27
CA ALA A 40 -1.67 -8.94 -9.30
C ALA A 40 -0.69 -9.88 -8.58
N ARG A 41 0.60 -9.50 -8.49
CA ARG A 41 1.67 -10.33 -7.93
C ARG A 41 1.60 -10.42 -6.41
N ASP A 42 1.37 -9.29 -5.74
CA ASP A 42 1.34 -9.23 -4.27
C ASP A 42 -0.05 -8.89 -3.69
N GLY A 43 -1.02 -8.51 -4.52
CA GLY A 43 -2.37 -8.14 -4.11
C GLY A 43 -2.45 -6.80 -3.37
N LEU A 44 -1.40 -5.98 -3.37
CA LEU A 44 -1.33 -4.75 -2.60
C LEU A 44 -1.47 -3.50 -3.49
N LYS A 45 -2.16 -2.50 -2.95
CA LYS A 45 -2.10 -1.12 -3.44
C LYS A 45 -0.79 -0.48 -2.96
N PRO A 46 -0.29 0.57 -3.63
CA PRO A 46 0.98 1.19 -3.23
C PRO A 46 1.02 1.67 -1.77
N VAL A 47 -0.08 2.21 -1.23
CA VAL A 47 -0.15 2.64 0.18
C VAL A 47 0.03 1.45 1.14
N HIS A 48 -0.59 0.30 0.87
CA HIS A 48 -0.46 -0.89 1.72
C HIS A 48 0.99 -1.41 1.71
N ARG A 49 1.60 -1.50 0.52
CA ARG A 49 3.00 -1.93 0.36
C ARG A 49 3.96 -1.05 1.16
N ARG A 50 3.80 0.26 1.05
CA ARG A 50 4.63 1.26 1.76
C ARG A 50 4.46 1.19 3.27
N ILE A 51 3.24 0.94 3.76
CA ILE A 51 2.99 0.72 5.19
C ILE A 51 3.76 -0.49 5.69
N LEU A 52 3.60 -1.66 5.05
CA LEU A 52 4.27 -2.90 5.48
C LEU A 52 5.79 -2.76 5.39
N TYR A 53 6.31 -2.16 4.32
CA TYR A 53 7.74 -1.94 4.14
C TYR A 53 8.31 -0.98 5.20
N ALA A 54 7.65 0.14 5.49
CA ALA A 54 8.09 1.04 6.56
C ALA A 54 8.05 0.38 7.95
N MET A 55 7.03 -0.45 8.23
CA MET A 55 6.95 -1.23 9.47
C MET A 55 8.09 -2.25 9.58
N ARG A 56 8.51 -2.87 8.48
CA ARG A 56 9.69 -3.73 8.42
C ARG A 56 10.97 -2.95 8.71
N GLU A 57 11.16 -1.78 8.09
CA GLU A 57 12.33 -0.92 8.35
C GLU A 57 12.41 -0.45 9.81
N LEU A 58 11.25 -0.25 10.44
CA LEU A 58 11.13 0.02 11.88
C LEU A 58 11.32 -1.21 12.77
N ARG A 59 11.58 -2.39 12.20
CA ARG A 59 11.78 -3.67 12.87
C ARG A 59 10.58 -4.09 13.73
N LEU A 60 9.36 -3.82 13.25
CA LEU A 60 8.11 -4.13 13.94
C LEU A 60 7.65 -5.56 13.67
N SER A 61 8.49 -6.52 14.00
CA SER A 61 8.17 -7.95 13.83
C SER A 61 6.91 -8.38 14.57
N SER A 62 6.34 -9.50 14.15
CA SER A 62 5.14 -10.11 14.72
C SER A 62 5.29 -10.55 16.17
N SER A 63 6.51 -10.87 16.60
CA SER A 63 6.85 -11.13 18.01
C SER A 63 7.35 -9.90 18.77
N GLY A 64 7.54 -8.78 18.09
CA GLY A 64 8.12 -7.55 18.63
C GLY A 64 7.16 -6.71 19.47
N ALA A 65 7.69 -5.62 20.01
CA ALA A 65 6.87 -4.63 20.73
C ALA A 65 6.05 -3.79 19.74
N PHE A 66 4.85 -3.41 20.18
CA PHE A 66 4.02 -2.44 19.46
C PHE A 66 4.67 -1.06 19.41
N ARG A 67 4.37 -0.30 18.35
CA ARG A 67 4.75 1.11 18.24
C ARG A 67 3.56 1.98 17.92
N LYS A 68 3.60 3.23 18.40
CA LYS A 68 2.56 4.24 18.16
C LYS A 68 2.27 4.35 16.67
N SER A 69 0.99 4.22 16.31
CA SER A 69 0.52 4.33 14.93
C SER A 69 0.91 5.66 14.29
N ALA A 70 0.90 6.75 15.08
CA ALA A 70 1.36 8.07 14.62
C ALA A 70 2.82 8.07 14.12
N LYS A 71 3.72 7.28 14.75
CA LYS A 71 5.11 7.15 14.29
C LYS A 71 5.18 6.41 12.95
N ILE A 72 4.42 5.32 12.82
CA ILE A 72 4.39 4.50 11.61
C ILE A 72 3.85 5.32 10.43
N SER A 73 2.68 5.96 10.58
CA SER A 73 2.10 6.82 9.55
C SER A 73 3.01 7.98 9.17
N GLY A 74 3.69 8.60 10.16
CA GLY A 74 4.65 9.67 9.92
C GLY A 74 5.86 9.24 9.09
N ASP A 75 6.42 8.06 9.38
CA ASP A 75 7.56 7.53 8.63
C ASP A 75 7.17 7.08 7.23
N VAL A 76 6.00 6.46 7.06
CA VAL A 76 5.46 6.14 5.73
C VAL A 76 5.30 7.41 4.92
N MET A 77 4.73 8.46 5.52
CA MET A 77 4.54 9.75 4.84
C MET A 77 5.87 10.39 4.44
N GLY A 78 6.82 10.47 5.38
CA GLY A 78 8.09 11.14 5.18
C GLY A 78 9.05 10.41 4.26
N ASN A 79 8.99 9.07 4.20
CA ASN A 79 9.95 8.29 3.43
C ASN A 79 9.41 7.78 2.09
N TYR A 80 8.12 7.44 2.00
CA TYR A 80 7.60 6.62 0.89
C TYR A 80 6.30 7.13 0.26
N HIS A 81 5.42 7.80 1.00
CA HIS A 81 4.06 8.14 0.56
C HIS A 81 3.75 9.63 0.76
N PRO A 82 3.97 10.51 -0.24
CA PRO A 82 3.79 11.95 -0.11
C PRO A 82 2.31 12.39 -0.17
N HIS A 83 1.48 11.76 0.67
CA HIS A 83 0.05 12.01 0.83
C HIS A 83 -0.31 12.08 2.32
N GLY A 84 -1.52 12.57 2.62
CA GLY A 84 -1.93 12.88 3.99
C GLY A 84 -1.78 11.71 4.97
N ASP A 85 -1.31 12.02 6.17
CA ASP A 85 -1.11 11.08 7.28
C ASP A 85 -2.41 10.34 7.65
N ALA A 86 -3.55 11.02 7.60
CA ALA A 86 -4.86 10.44 7.86
C ALA A 86 -5.17 9.28 6.89
N ALA A 87 -4.94 9.46 5.59
CA ALA A 87 -5.20 8.42 4.59
C ALA A 87 -4.29 7.19 4.78
N ILE A 88 -3.05 7.41 5.20
CA ILE A 88 -2.11 6.33 5.55
C ILE A 88 -2.57 5.60 6.80
N TYR A 89 -2.98 6.33 7.83
CA TYR A 89 -3.49 5.75 9.07
C TYR A 89 -4.76 4.93 8.83
N ASP A 90 -5.72 5.45 8.07
CA ASP A 90 -6.96 4.74 7.74
C ASP A 90 -6.69 3.46 6.95
N ALA A 91 -5.74 3.50 6.01
CA ALA A 91 -5.30 2.32 5.28
C ALA A 91 -4.64 1.29 6.21
N MET A 92 -3.77 1.72 7.13
CA MET A 92 -3.14 0.84 8.12
C MET A 92 -4.17 0.24 9.07
N ALA A 93 -5.12 1.04 9.55
CA ALA A 93 -6.16 0.59 10.45
C ALA A 93 -7.03 -0.49 9.80
N ARG A 94 -7.37 -0.32 8.51
CA ARG A 94 -8.10 -1.34 7.75
C ARG A 94 -7.33 -2.66 7.65
N LEU A 95 -6.00 -2.64 7.56
CA LEU A 95 -5.16 -3.85 7.55
C LEU A 95 -5.12 -4.58 8.89
N ALA A 96 -5.55 -3.91 9.98
CA ALA A 96 -5.63 -4.47 11.33
C ALA A 96 -7.03 -4.99 11.71
N GLN A 97 -8.05 -4.69 10.91
CA GLN A 97 -9.44 -5.07 11.18
C GLN A 97 -9.72 -6.48 10.62
N ASP A 98 -9.93 -7.45 11.51
CA ASP A 98 -10.27 -8.84 11.19
C ASP A 98 -11.63 -9.01 10.49
N PHE A 99 -12.56 -8.07 10.71
CA PHE A 99 -13.83 -8.00 9.99
C PHE A 99 -13.72 -7.39 8.59
N ALA A 100 -12.61 -6.71 8.27
CA ALA A 100 -12.40 -6.07 6.96
C ALA A 100 -11.43 -6.85 6.07
N VAL A 101 -10.49 -7.59 6.67
CA VAL A 101 -9.43 -8.35 5.98
C VAL A 101 -9.36 -9.74 6.58
N ARG A 102 -9.46 -10.78 5.74
CA ARG A 102 -9.54 -12.19 6.18
C ARG A 102 -8.28 -12.66 6.92
N TYR A 103 -7.11 -12.22 6.44
CA TYR A 103 -5.80 -12.47 7.03
C TYR A 103 -5.14 -11.12 7.31
N PRO A 104 -5.34 -10.53 8.50
CA PRO A 104 -4.81 -9.22 8.85
C PRO A 104 -3.29 -9.15 8.63
N LEU A 105 -2.84 -8.01 8.09
CA LEU A 105 -1.42 -7.76 7.81
C LEU A 105 -0.79 -6.85 8.88
N VAL A 106 -1.61 -6.23 9.72
CA VAL A 106 -1.19 -5.42 10.86
C VAL A 106 -1.82 -5.99 12.13
N ASP A 107 -1.02 -6.16 13.17
CA ASP A 107 -1.49 -6.46 14.52
C ASP A 107 -1.63 -5.14 15.27
N GLY A 108 -2.86 -4.78 15.64
CA GLY A 108 -3.20 -3.49 16.24
C GLY A 108 -3.54 -3.63 17.73
N GLN A 109 -2.94 -2.77 18.56
CA GLN A 109 -3.29 -2.60 19.97
C GLN A 109 -4.03 -1.27 20.20
N GLY A 110 -5.21 -1.36 20.81
CA GLY A 110 -6.11 -0.22 21.05
C GLY A 110 -7.40 -0.35 20.23
N ASN A 111 -8.16 0.74 20.10
CA ASN A 111 -9.40 0.74 19.34
C ASN A 111 -9.13 1.01 17.84
N PHE A 112 -9.25 -0.04 17.02
CA PHE A 112 -9.13 0.02 15.56
C PHE A 112 -10.49 0.04 14.84
N GLY A 113 -11.58 0.36 15.55
CA GLY A 113 -12.93 0.39 15.01
C GLY A 113 -13.68 -0.93 15.21
N ASN A 114 -14.92 -0.99 14.75
CA ASN A 114 -15.78 -2.18 14.89
C ASN A 114 -16.69 -2.38 13.66
N ILE A 115 -17.43 -3.49 13.67
CA ILE A 115 -18.36 -3.87 12.60
C ILE A 115 -19.58 -2.96 12.49
N ASP A 116 -19.93 -2.24 13.56
CA ASP A 116 -21.06 -1.31 13.61
C ASP A 116 -20.76 0.02 12.90
N GLY A 117 -19.50 0.21 12.47
CA GLY A 117 -19.07 1.37 11.69
C GLY A 117 -18.34 2.43 12.51
N ASP A 118 -17.97 2.14 13.76
CA ASP A 118 -17.13 3.06 14.54
C ASP A 118 -15.73 3.13 13.92
N ASN A 119 -15.27 4.36 13.70
CA ASN A 119 -13.93 4.63 13.20
C ASN A 119 -12.86 4.24 14.22
N PRO A 120 -11.63 3.92 13.78
CA PRO A 120 -10.50 3.73 14.69
C PRO A 120 -10.27 4.99 15.54
N ALA A 121 -9.79 4.79 16.76
CA ALA A 121 -9.34 5.89 17.59
C ALA A 121 -8.18 6.63 16.90
N ALA A 122 -7.91 7.89 17.28
CA ALA A 122 -6.80 8.65 16.69
C ALA A 122 -5.45 7.92 16.83
N SER A 123 -4.57 8.06 15.83
CA SER A 123 -3.27 7.39 15.71
C SER A 123 -2.31 7.59 16.89
N ARG A 124 -2.57 8.59 17.75
CA ARG A 124 -1.84 8.83 19.01
C ARG A 124 -2.19 7.85 20.13
N TYR A 125 -3.35 7.18 20.05
CA TYR A 125 -3.85 6.24 21.06
C TYR A 125 -3.67 4.78 20.67
N THR A 126 -3.52 4.49 19.37
CA THR A 126 -3.31 3.13 18.87
C THR A 126 -1.83 2.82 18.67
N GLU A 127 -1.51 1.54 18.71
CA GLU A 127 -0.18 1.02 18.42
C GLU A 127 -0.31 -0.16 17.46
N ALA A 128 0.74 -0.43 16.68
CA ALA A 128 0.74 -1.50 15.69
C ALA A 128 2.11 -2.18 15.55
N ARG A 129 2.08 -3.42 15.07
CA ARG A 129 3.23 -4.19 14.57
C ARG A 129 2.77 -5.09 13.41
N LEU A 130 3.70 -5.78 12.75
CA LEU A 130 3.36 -6.70 11.66
C LEU A 130 2.68 -7.96 12.19
N THR A 131 1.90 -8.64 11.35
CA THR A 131 1.50 -10.04 11.61
C THR A 131 2.50 -11.00 10.95
N ALA A 132 2.47 -12.27 11.36
CA ALA A 132 3.24 -13.32 10.69
C ALA A 132 2.89 -13.45 9.19
N ALA A 133 1.63 -13.19 8.81
CA ALA A 133 1.22 -13.14 7.41
C ALA A 133 1.91 -12.00 6.65
N ALA A 134 2.02 -10.81 7.24
CA ALA A 134 2.75 -9.72 6.60
C ALA A 134 4.26 -9.99 6.48
N GLU A 135 4.86 -10.66 7.47
CA GLU A 135 6.25 -11.09 7.38
C GLU A 135 6.47 -12.07 6.21
N ALA A 136 5.57 -13.05 6.05
CA ALA A 136 5.62 -13.98 4.91
C ALA A 136 5.47 -13.27 3.54
N LEU A 137 4.76 -12.13 3.46
CA LEU A 137 4.73 -11.34 2.22
C LEU A 137 6.07 -10.72 1.86
N MET A 138 6.91 -10.43 2.87
CA MET A 138 8.17 -9.70 2.74
C MET A 138 9.40 -10.62 2.80
N GLU A 139 9.21 -11.92 3.01
CA GLU A 139 10.27 -12.92 3.02
C GLU A 139 10.99 -12.94 1.66
N GLY A 140 12.32 -12.82 1.68
CA GLY A 140 13.15 -12.74 0.47
C GLY A 140 13.52 -11.31 0.02
N LEU A 141 13.05 -10.25 0.68
CA LEU A 141 13.44 -8.87 0.33
C LEU A 141 14.95 -8.61 0.47
N ASP A 142 15.65 -9.30 1.39
CA ASP A 142 17.11 -9.19 1.55
C ASP A 142 17.89 -10.07 0.56
N GLU A 143 17.19 -10.86 -0.26
CA GLU A 143 17.75 -11.87 -1.17
C GLU A 143 17.62 -11.46 -2.65
N ASP A 144 17.46 -10.17 -2.92
CA ASP A 144 17.29 -9.61 -4.28
C ASP A 144 16.10 -10.24 -5.04
N ALA A 145 15.04 -10.61 -4.31
CA ALA A 145 13.88 -11.30 -4.89
C ALA A 145 12.99 -10.40 -5.77
N VAL A 146 13.11 -9.08 -5.63
CA VAL A 146 12.27 -8.09 -6.32
C VAL A 146 13.06 -6.85 -6.68
N ASP A 147 12.66 -6.18 -7.76
CA ASP A 147 13.21 -4.88 -8.12
C ASP A 147 12.85 -3.81 -7.07
N PHE A 148 13.81 -2.93 -6.81
CA PHE A 148 13.62 -1.72 -6.03
C PHE A 148 13.63 -0.50 -6.96
N ARG A 149 12.93 0.55 -6.53
CA ARG A 149 12.96 1.87 -7.18
C ARG A 149 13.30 2.96 -6.17
N PRO A 150 13.86 4.10 -6.61
CA PRO A 150 13.97 5.27 -5.75
C PRO A 150 12.60 5.70 -5.21
N ASN A 151 12.58 6.19 -3.98
CA ASN A 151 11.40 6.84 -3.41
C ASN A 151 11.14 8.19 -4.10
N TYR A 152 10.12 8.93 -3.65
CA TYR A 152 9.65 10.14 -4.34
C TYR A 152 10.67 11.30 -4.37
N ASP A 153 11.64 11.34 -3.46
CA ASP A 153 12.71 12.35 -3.40
C ASP A 153 14.10 11.81 -3.76
N GLY A 154 14.20 10.51 -4.07
CA GLY A 154 15.44 9.85 -4.47
C GLY A 154 16.44 9.59 -3.34
N THR A 155 16.08 9.81 -2.08
CA THR A 155 16.98 9.60 -0.93
C THR A 155 16.96 8.17 -0.39
N LEU A 156 15.87 7.43 -0.64
CA LEU A 156 15.66 6.06 -0.21
C LEU A 156 15.20 5.20 -1.39
N THR A 157 15.08 3.89 -1.15
CA THR A 157 14.51 2.94 -2.10
C THR A 157 13.31 2.22 -1.51
N GLU A 158 12.34 1.89 -2.36
CA GLU A 158 11.17 1.08 -2.01
C GLU A 158 11.01 -0.09 -3.00
N PRO A 159 10.50 -1.24 -2.55
CA PRO A 159 10.25 -2.38 -3.43
C PRO A 159 9.09 -2.06 -4.39
N VAL A 160 9.23 -2.44 -5.66
CA VAL A 160 8.16 -2.27 -6.66
C VAL A 160 6.96 -3.15 -6.31
N VAL A 161 7.22 -4.39 -5.90
CA VAL A 161 6.27 -5.39 -5.38
C VAL A 161 6.88 -6.13 -4.20
N LEU A 162 6.07 -6.79 -3.38
CA LEU A 162 6.59 -7.72 -2.39
C LEU A 162 6.78 -9.13 -2.98
N PRO A 163 7.73 -9.95 -2.46
CA PRO A 163 7.90 -11.34 -2.88
C PRO A 163 6.62 -12.19 -2.79
N ALA A 164 5.77 -11.91 -1.81
CA ALA A 164 4.43 -12.50 -1.66
C ALA A 164 4.42 -14.03 -1.63
N ALA A 165 4.97 -14.63 -0.56
CA ALA A 165 5.07 -16.09 -0.40
C ALA A 165 3.72 -16.84 -0.37
N PHE A 166 2.59 -16.13 -0.34
CA PHE A 166 1.25 -16.69 -0.49
C PHE A 166 0.38 -15.80 -1.39
N PRO A 167 -0.69 -16.36 -2.02
CA PRO A 167 -1.54 -15.65 -2.97
C PRO A 167 -2.47 -14.63 -2.30
N ASN A 168 -1.89 -13.54 -1.79
CA ASN A 168 -2.59 -12.53 -0.99
C ASN A 168 -3.74 -11.83 -1.70
N LEU A 169 -3.62 -11.58 -3.02
CA LEU A 169 -4.72 -11.00 -3.79
C LEU A 169 -6.02 -11.81 -3.64
N LEU A 170 -5.92 -13.14 -3.70
CA LEU A 170 -7.09 -14.02 -3.57
C LEU A 170 -7.42 -14.30 -2.11
N ALA A 171 -6.41 -14.41 -1.24
CA ALA A 171 -6.61 -14.71 0.17
C ALA A 171 -7.36 -13.56 0.88
N ASN A 172 -6.97 -12.32 0.62
CA ASN A 172 -7.54 -11.12 1.24
C ASN A 172 -8.53 -10.36 0.36
N GLY A 173 -8.54 -10.64 -0.95
CA GLY A 173 -9.36 -9.90 -1.88
C GLY A 173 -8.88 -8.45 -2.08
N SER A 174 -9.62 -7.71 -2.89
CA SER A 174 -9.37 -6.27 -3.08
C SER A 174 -10.58 -5.59 -3.69
N SER A 175 -10.83 -4.35 -3.28
CA SER A 175 -11.83 -3.48 -3.90
C SER A 175 -11.21 -2.14 -4.25
N GLY A 176 -11.59 -1.58 -5.39
CA GLY A 176 -11.03 -0.33 -5.87
C GLY A 176 -11.81 0.25 -7.02
N ILE A 177 -11.94 1.58 -7.04
CA ILE A 177 -12.58 2.33 -8.11
C ILE A 177 -11.53 3.25 -8.69
N ALA A 178 -11.21 3.06 -9.97
CA ALA A 178 -10.26 3.87 -10.70
C ALA A 178 -10.98 4.75 -11.73
N VAL A 179 -10.23 5.37 -12.64
CA VAL A 179 -10.82 6.13 -13.75
C VAL A 179 -11.24 5.16 -14.86
N GLY A 180 -12.55 5.04 -15.07
CA GLY A 180 -13.13 4.20 -16.14
C GLY A 180 -13.17 2.70 -15.85
N MET A 181 -12.76 2.26 -14.66
CA MET A 181 -12.78 0.84 -14.26
C MET A 181 -12.91 0.66 -12.75
N ALA A 182 -13.31 -0.53 -12.32
CA ALA A 182 -13.38 -0.92 -10.93
C ALA A 182 -12.96 -2.38 -10.76
N THR A 183 -12.52 -2.73 -9.55
CA THR A 183 -12.19 -4.10 -9.15
C THR A 183 -12.93 -4.47 -7.86
N ASN A 184 -13.38 -5.72 -7.78
CA ASN A 184 -13.96 -6.30 -6.58
C ASN A 184 -13.67 -7.80 -6.56
N ILE A 185 -12.69 -8.22 -5.77
CA ILE A 185 -12.22 -9.59 -5.64
C ILE A 185 -12.54 -10.04 -4.21
N PRO A 186 -13.36 -11.08 -4.01
CA PRO A 186 -13.67 -11.58 -2.68
C PRO A 186 -12.49 -12.35 -2.07
N PRO A 187 -12.39 -12.42 -0.73
CA PRO A 187 -11.37 -13.21 -0.05
C PRO A 187 -11.69 -14.72 -0.12
N HIS A 188 -10.65 -15.55 -0.16
CA HIS A 188 -10.73 -17.01 -0.22
C HIS A 188 -9.93 -17.68 0.90
N ASN A 189 -10.17 -18.96 1.15
CA ASN A 189 -9.41 -19.73 2.12
C ASN A 189 -7.98 -20.01 1.59
N ILE A 190 -6.96 -19.70 2.40
CA ILE A 190 -5.55 -19.86 2.03
C ILE A 190 -5.15 -21.33 1.77
N ASP A 191 -5.70 -22.29 2.51
CA ASP A 191 -5.41 -23.71 2.32
C ASP A 191 -5.94 -24.21 0.97
N GLU A 192 -7.15 -23.77 0.60
CA GLU A 192 -7.75 -24.07 -0.71
C GLU A 192 -6.96 -23.43 -1.85
N LEU A 193 -6.51 -22.18 -1.66
CA LEU A 193 -5.68 -21.48 -2.65
C LEU A 193 -4.34 -22.20 -2.86
N ILE A 194 -3.65 -22.56 -1.78
CA ILE A 194 -2.38 -23.30 -1.87
C ILE A 194 -2.59 -24.66 -2.53
N ALA A 195 -3.65 -25.39 -2.17
CA ALA A 195 -3.99 -26.66 -2.81
C ALA A 195 -4.26 -26.50 -4.31
N ALA A 196 -4.96 -25.43 -4.72
CA ALA A 196 -5.20 -25.12 -6.13
C ALA A 196 -3.90 -24.76 -6.87
N CYS A 197 -3.02 -23.96 -6.27
CA CYS A 197 -1.71 -23.65 -6.83
C CYS A 197 -0.86 -24.92 -7.02
N LEU A 198 -0.82 -25.81 -6.02
CA LEU A 198 -0.11 -27.09 -6.11
C LEU A 198 -0.71 -28.02 -7.17
N HIS A 199 -2.04 -28.00 -7.34
CA HIS A 199 -2.70 -28.73 -8.41
C HIS A 199 -2.30 -28.18 -9.79
N LEU A 200 -2.33 -26.86 -9.98
CA LEU A 200 -1.94 -26.20 -11.23
C LEU A 200 -0.47 -26.48 -11.60
N ILE A 201 0.44 -26.54 -10.63
CA ILE A 201 1.85 -26.93 -10.85
C ILE A 201 1.97 -28.37 -11.34
N LYS A 202 1.16 -29.29 -10.79
CA LYS A 202 1.19 -30.73 -11.16
C LYS A 202 0.53 -31.02 -12.49
N ALA A 203 -0.51 -30.26 -12.84
CA ALA A 203 -1.30 -30.41 -14.05
C ALA A 203 -1.47 -29.05 -14.74
N PRO A 204 -0.40 -28.48 -15.33
CA PRO A 204 -0.54 -27.37 -16.25
C PRO A 204 -1.32 -27.87 -17.46
N GLY A 205 -2.38 -27.15 -17.84
CA GLY A 205 -3.39 -27.58 -18.82
C GLY A 205 -2.85 -28.13 -20.14
#